data_AF-A0AAV1R868-F1
#
_entry.id   AF-A0AAV1R868-F1
#
_cell.length_a   1.000
_cell.length_b   1.000
_cell.length_c   1.000
_cell.angle_alpha   90.00
_cell.angle_beta   90.00
_cell.angle_gamma   90.00
#
_symmetry.space_group_name_H-M   'P 1'
#
loop_
_entity.id
_entity.type
_entity.pdbx_description
1 polymer ?
#
loop_
_entity_poly.entity_id
_entity_poly.type
_entity_poly.pdbx_seq_one_letter_code
_entity_poly.pdbx_strand_id
1 'polypeptide(L)'
;MACKIKTWCAILVLLKLVSQLRNSASATPQVPCFFIFGDSLVDNGNNNNLATAAKANYRPFGIDFSNETTTGRFTNGRTTVDIIGELLGLDKLIPSFANARGRDVLIGVNYASGAAGIRDETGRQLVPNYSDSIYASFFFFFFFFFFFLCPACTILQMEK
;
A
#
# COMPACT_ATOMS: atom_id res chain seq x y z
N MET A 1 -15.99 -55.23 -9.49
CA MET A 1 -15.98 -54.09 -8.51
C MET A 1 -14.58 -53.60 -8.13
N ALA A 2 -13.53 -54.44 -8.07
CA ALA A 2 -12.18 -54.03 -7.68
C ALA A 2 -11.48 -53.01 -8.61
N CYS A 3 -11.80 -52.98 -9.91
CA CYS A 3 -11.19 -52.04 -10.88
C CYS A 3 -11.60 -50.57 -10.62
N LYS A 4 -12.88 -50.33 -10.28
CA LYS A 4 -13.41 -48.98 -10.00
C LYS A 4 -12.83 -48.35 -8.72
N ILE A 5 -12.42 -49.18 -7.76
CA ILE A 5 -11.84 -48.72 -6.49
C ILE A 5 -10.39 -48.27 -6.67
N LYS A 6 -9.62 -48.98 -7.53
CA LYS A 6 -8.23 -48.61 -7.84
C LYS A 6 -8.15 -47.31 -8.63
N THR A 7 -9.07 -47.08 -9.57
CA THR A 7 -9.14 -45.83 -10.32
C THR A 7 -9.52 -44.64 -9.44
N TRP A 8 -10.46 -44.80 -8.50
CA TRP A 8 -10.79 -43.75 -7.53
C TRP A 8 -9.61 -43.41 -6.60
N CYS A 9 -8.89 -44.41 -6.09
CA CYS A 9 -7.69 -44.17 -5.29
C CYS A 9 -6.61 -43.41 -6.09
N ALA A 10 -6.40 -43.76 -7.36
CA ALA A 10 -5.45 -43.06 -8.22
C ALA A 10 -5.82 -41.60 -8.44
N ILE A 11 -7.11 -41.29 -8.65
CA ILE A 11 -7.60 -39.91 -8.81
C ILE A 11 -7.40 -39.11 -7.52
N LEU A 12 -7.68 -39.68 -6.35
CA LEU A 12 -7.50 -39.00 -5.06
C LEU A 12 -6.02 -38.71 -4.75
N VAL A 13 -5.11 -39.62 -5.13
CA VAL A 13 -3.66 -39.41 -5.04
C VAL A 13 -3.21 -38.29 -5.98
N LEU A 14 -3.72 -38.28 -7.23
CA LEU A 14 -3.39 -37.24 -8.21
C LEU A 14 -3.87 -35.86 -7.75
N LEU A 15 -5.09 -35.76 -7.21
CA LEU A 15 -5.65 -34.51 -6.69
C LEU A 15 -4.85 -33.97 -5.49
N LYS A 16 -4.37 -34.85 -4.60
CA LYS A 16 -3.46 -34.47 -3.51
C LYS A 16 -2.10 -34.00 -4.03
N LEU A 17 -1.56 -34.64 -5.07
CA LEU A 17 -0.28 -34.22 -5.66
C LEU A 17 -0.41 -32.82 -6.30
N VAL A 18 -1.49 -32.57 -7.03
CA VAL A 18 -1.78 -31.27 -7.65
C VAL A 18 -1.99 -30.17 -6.61
N SER A 19 -2.62 -30.46 -5.47
CA SER A 19 -2.79 -29.46 -4.40
C SER A 19 -1.47 -29.09 -3.70
N GLN A 20 -0.50 -30.02 -3.63
CA GLN A 20 0.83 -29.76 -3.07
C GLN A 20 1.78 -29.02 -4.02
N LEU A 21 1.51 -29.05 -5.33
CA LEU A 21 2.24 -28.24 -6.32
C LEU A 21 1.85 -26.76 -6.28
N ARG A 22 0.81 -26.39 -5.52
CA ARG A 22 0.43 -24.99 -5.25
C ARG A 22 1.26 -24.40 -4.11
N ASN A 23 2.56 -24.65 -4.10
CA ASN A 23 3.48 -23.87 -3.30
C ASN A 23 3.70 -22.54 -4.03
N SER A 24 2.96 -21.51 -3.62
CA SER A 24 3.29 -20.14 -3.97
C SER A 24 4.75 -19.91 -3.59
N ALA A 25 5.60 -19.56 -4.55
CA ALA A 25 6.92 -19.03 -4.26
C ALA A 25 6.71 -17.71 -3.51
N SER A 26 6.66 -17.77 -2.17
CA SER A 26 6.67 -16.57 -1.34
C SER A 26 8.10 -16.03 -1.40
N ALA A 27 8.28 -15.00 -2.22
CA ALA A 27 9.51 -14.23 -2.22
C ALA A 27 9.67 -13.65 -0.82
N THR A 28 10.76 -13.99 -0.13
CA THR A 28 11.03 -13.39 1.17
C THR A 28 11.21 -11.88 0.98
N PRO A 29 10.49 -11.03 1.74
CA PRO A 29 10.64 -9.58 1.62
C PRO A 29 12.10 -9.17 1.81
N GLN A 30 12.60 -8.31 0.92
CA GLN A 30 13.96 -7.77 1.01
C GLN A 30 14.12 -6.77 2.14
N VAL A 31 13.01 -6.16 2.57
CA VAL A 31 12.94 -5.21 3.68
C VAL A 31 11.84 -5.62 4.65
N PRO A 32 12.00 -5.38 5.97
CA PRO A 32 10.98 -5.73 6.95
C PRO A 32 9.72 -4.86 6.87
N CYS A 33 9.86 -3.61 6.39
CA CYS A 33 8.76 -2.67 6.26
C CYS A 33 9.05 -1.57 5.23
N PHE A 34 8.01 -0.94 4.69
CA PHE A 34 8.11 0.08 3.64
C PHE A 34 7.15 1.26 3.89
N PHE A 35 7.72 2.40 4.29
CA PHE A 35 6.97 3.63 4.54
C PHE A 35 7.11 4.60 3.37
N ILE A 36 5.98 5.21 3.00
CA ILE A 36 5.90 6.05 1.80
C ILE A 36 5.46 7.45 2.20
N PHE A 37 6.16 8.45 1.70
CA PHE A 37 5.86 9.87 1.86
C PHE A 37 5.88 10.53 0.50
N GLY A 38 4.99 11.50 0.29
CA GLY A 38 4.93 12.22 -0.97
C GLY A 38 3.59 12.91 -1.19
N ASP A 39 3.28 13.11 -2.46
CA ASP A 39 2.08 13.78 -2.93
C ASP A 39 1.16 12.81 -3.70
N SER A 40 0.33 13.36 -4.58
CA SER A 40 -0.55 12.61 -5.48
C SER A 40 0.12 11.49 -6.28
N LEU A 41 1.41 11.60 -6.62
CA LEU A 41 2.12 10.60 -7.42
C LEU A 41 2.21 9.24 -6.72
N VAL A 42 2.15 9.25 -5.39
CA VAL A 42 2.28 8.05 -4.55
C VAL A 42 1.16 7.94 -3.51
N ASP A 43 0.20 8.86 -3.47
CA ASP A 43 -1.01 8.75 -2.65
C ASP A 43 -1.88 7.56 -3.11
N ASN A 44 -2.39 6.82 -2.14
CA ASN A 44 -3.24 5.65 -2.32
C ASN A 44 -4.59 5.81 -1.60
N GLY A 45 -5.04 7.04 -1.39
CA GLY A 45 -6.38 7.37 -0.91
C GLY A 45 -6.44 7.98 0.48
N ASN A 46 -5.37 8.63 0.94
CA ASN A 46 -5.41 9.40 2.19
C ASN A 46 -6.39 10.57 2.13
N ASN A 47 -6.56 11.15 0.94
CA ASN A 47 -7.42 12.32 0.75
C ASN A 47 -8.91 12.01 0.58
N ASN A 48 -9.28 10.72 0.49
CA ASN A 48 -10.64 10.32 0.11
C ASN A 48 -11.73 10.77 1.09
N ASN A 49 -11.37 10.94 2.37
CA ASN A 49 -12.27 11.39 3.43
C ASN A 49 -12.09 12.87 3.81
N LEU A 50 -11.24 13.60 3.09
CA LEU A 50 -10.98 15.01 3.34
C LEU A 50 -11.86 15.90 2.45
N ALA A 51 -12.20 17.09 2.96
CA ALA A 51 -12.90 18.12 2.20
C ALA A 51 -11.93 18.84 1.23
N THR A 52 -11.42 18.11 0.24
CA THR A 52 -10.42 18.58 -0.74
C THR A 52 -10.83 18.23 -2.16
N ALA A 53 -10.32 18.99 -3.13
CA ALA A 53 -10.38 18.67 -4.56
C ALA A 53 -9.28 17.68 -4.97
N ALA A 54 -8.21 17.54 -4.18
CA ALA A 54 -7.10 16.64 -4.45
C ALA A 54 -7.42 15.21 -4.01
N LYS A 55 -8.38 14.55 -4.66
CA LYS A 55 -8.75 13.15 -4.39
C LYS A 55 -8.89 12.37 -5.69
N ALA A 56 -8.66 11.05 -5.62
CA ALA A 56 -8.74 10.15 -6.77
C ALA A 56 -9.70 8.97 -6.49
N ASN A 57 -10.85 9.27 -5.84
CA ASN A 57 -11.90 8.30 -5.52
C ASN A 57 -13.02 8.23 -6.57
N TYR A 58 -12.75 8.64 -7.81
CA TYR A 58 -13.69 8.63 -8.93
C TYR A 58 -13.04 8.06 -10.21
N ARG A 59 -13.84 7.56 -11.16
CA ARG A 59 -13.32 7.04 -12.45
C ARG A 59 -12.64 8.18 -13.24
N PRO A 60 -11.52 7.93 -13.95
CA PRO A 60 -10.96 6.62 -14.33
C PRO A 60 -9.94 6.03 -13.34
N PHE A 61 -9.77 6.62 -12.16
CA PHE A 61 -8.76 6.15 -11.23
C PHE A 61 -9.09 4.76 -10.68
N GLY A 62 -8.13 3.84 -10.76
CA GLY A 62 -8.28 2.45 -10.31
C GLY A 62 -8.98 1.48 -11.28
N ILE A 63 -9.26 1.87 -12.53
CA ILE A 63 -9.91 0.98 -13.52
C ILE A 63 -9.11 -0.30 -13.85
N ASP A 64 -7.79 -0.30 -13.68
CA ASP A 64 -6.94 -1.46 -13.97
C ASP A 64 -6.82 -2.42 -12.77
N PHE A 65 -7.43 -2.10 -11.62
CA PHE A 65 -7.54 -3.06 -10.51
C PHE A 65 -8.63 -4.09 -10.79
N SER A 66 -8.40 -5.33 -10.36
CA SER A 66 -9.30 -6.47 -10.59
C SER A 66 -10.72 -6.30 -10.01
N ASN A 67 -10.91 -5.36 -9.10
CA ASN A 67 -12.20 -5.02 -8.51
C ASN A 67 -12.86 -3.77 -9.13
N GLU A 68 -12.25 -3.16 -10.16
CA GLU A 68 -12.65 -1.89 -10.81
C GLU A 68 -13.07 -0.78 -9.82
N THR A 69 -12.53 -0.82 -8.60
CA THR A 69 -12.93 0.07 -7.52
C THR A 69 -11.94 1.23 -7.46
N THR A 70 -12.46 2.44 -7.23
CA THR A 70 -11.61 3.63 -7.11
C THR A 70 -10.73 3.47 -5.86
N THR A 71 -9.41 3.42 -6.06
CA THR A 71 -8.47 3.10 -4.96
C THR A 71 -7.96 4.33 -4.24
N GLY A 72 -8.19 5.53 -4.78
CA GLY A 72 -7.57 6.76 -4.29
C GLY A 72 -6.16 7.03 -4.85
N ARG A 73 -5.67 6.18 -5.76
CA ARG A 73 -4.44 6.40 -6.51
C ARG A 73 -4.70 7.30 -7.71
N PHE A 74 -3.83 8.27 -7.97
CA PHE A 74 -3.92 9.18 -9.12
C PHE A 74 -3.48 8.53 -10.44
N THR A 75 -3.75 7.23 -10.61
CA THR A 75 -3.46 6.45 -11.82
C THR A 75 -4.62 5.47 -12.08
N ASN A 76 -4.65 4.88 -13.27
CA ASN A 76 -5.63 3.83 -13.59
C ASN A 76 -5.39 2.56 -12.74
N GLY A 77 -4.18 2.34 -12.24
CA GLY A 77 -3.81 1.12 -11.54
C GLY A 77 -2.79 1.38 -10.43
N ARG A 78 -1.70 0.61 -10.45
CA ARG A 78 -0.62 0.73 -9.47
C ARG A 78 0.19 2.02 -9.68
N THR A 79 0.68 2.59 -8.59
CA THR A 79 1.66 3.68 -8.59
C THR A 79 3.08 3.12 -8.62
N THR A 80 4.09 3.97 -8.80
CA THR A 80 5.50 3.56 -8.78
C THR A 80 5.89 2.88 -7.45
N VAL A 81 5.38 3.37 -6.32
CA VAL A 81 5.67 2.78 -5.00
C VAL A 81 5.02 1.41 -4.80
N ASP A 82 3.86 1.16 -5.41
CA ASP A 82 3.26 -0.18 -5.40
C ASP A 82 4.15 -1.18 -6.15
N ILE A 83 4.65 -0.78 -7.32
CA ILE A 83 5.57 -1.61 -8.12
C ILE A 83 6.87 -1.86 -7.36
N ILE A 84 7.43 -0.84 -6.70
CA ILE A 84 8.62 -1.00 -5.85
C ILE A 84 8.33 -1.98 -4.70
N GLY A 85 7.18 -1.87 -4.02
CA GLY A 85 6.81 -2.78 -2.95
C GLY A 85 6.75 -4.24 -3.40
N GLU A 86 6.25 -4.49 -4.61
CA GLU A 86 6.23 -5.83 -5.21
C GLU A 86 7.64 -6.34 -5.54
N LEU A 87 8.48 -5.48 -6.12
CA LEU A 87 9.89 -5.82 -6.40
C LEU A 87 10.68 -6.10 -5.12
N LEU A 88 10.30 -5.47 -4.00
CA LEU A 88 10.83 -5.74 -2.67
C LEU A 88 10.28 -7.03 -2.04
N GLY A 89 9.36 -7.73 -2.69
CA GLY A 89 8.80 -8.99 -2.21
C GLY A 89 7.75 -8.83 -1.11
N LEU A 90 7.10 -7.67 -1.00
CA LEU A 90 6.00 -7.47 -0.05
C LEU A 90 4.72 -8.13 -0.58
N ASP A 91 4.13 -9.02 0.21
CA ASP A 91 2.94 -9.79 -0.18
C ASP A 91 1.66 -8.92 -0.33
N LYS A 92 1.68 -7.70 0.20
CA LYS A 92 0.53 -6.79 0.22
C LYS A 92 0.95 -5.39 -0.17
N LEU A 93 0.04 -4.70 -0.87
CA LEU A 93 0.17 -3.26 -1.10
C LEU A 93 0.15 -2.52 0.24
N ILE A 94 1.03 -1.52 0.38
CA ILE A 94 1.09 -0.69 1.58
C ILE A 94 -0.22 0.08 1.73
N PRO A 95 -0.88 0.02 2.91
CA PRO A 95 -2.14 0.72 3.15
C PRO A 95 -1.93 2.23 3.28
N SER A 96 -2.96 3.00 2.95
CA SER A 96 -2.99 4.44 3.22
C SER A 96 -3.03 4.68 4.73
N PHE A 97 -2.43 5.75 5.22
CA PHE A 97 -2.53 6.15 6.62
C PHE A 97 -3.99 6.26 7.09
N ALA A 98 -4.88 6.78 6.25
CA ALA A 98 -6.32 6.85 6.53
C ALA A 98 -6.96 5.47 6.80
N ASN A 99 -6.47 4.40 6.16
CA ASN A 99 -7.03 3.05 6.28
C ASN A 99 -6.21 2.10 7.16
N ALA A 100 -4.92 2.35 7.39
CA ALA A 100 -4.06 1.51 8.21
C ALA A 100 -4.55 1.43 9.66
N ARG A 101 -4.49 0.23 10.27
CA ARG A 101 -4.85 -0.01 11.68
C ARG A 101 -3.96 -1.06 12.32
N GLY A 102 -3.67 -0.90 13.61
CA GLY A 102 -3.01 -1.93 14.43
C GLY A 102 -1.72 -2.49 13.80
N ARG A 103 -1.73 -3.78 13.45
CA ARG A 103 -0.56 -4.48 12.89
C ARG A 103 -0.20 -4.09 11.46
N ASP A 104 -1.09 -3.41 10.74
CA ASP A 104 -0.78 -2.92 9.39
C ASP A 104 0.40 -1.93 9.41
N VAL A 105 0.57 -1.20 10.52
CA VAL A 105 1.68 -0.23 10.66
C VAL A 105 3.04 -0.93 10.67
N LEU A 106 3.10 -2.20 11.08
CA LEU A 106 4.35 -2.97 11.19
C LEU A 106 4.94 -3.32 9.82
N ILE A 107 4.13 -3.41 8.77
CA ILE A 107 4.61 -3.68 7.40
C ILE A 107 4.95 -2.38 6.65
N GLY A 108 4.58 -1.22 7.20
CA GLY A 108 4.72 0.08 6.57
C GLY A 108 3.38 0.76 6.29
N VAL A 109 3.42 2.08 6.17
CA VAL A 109 2.25 2.94 5.94
C VAL A 109 2.58 3.99 4.89
N ASN A 110 1.60 4.28 4.04
CA ASN A 110 1.68 5.36 3.08
C ASN A 110 1.04 6.63 3.64
N TYR A 111 1.88 7.64 3.89
CA TYR A 111 1.51 8.96 4.40
C TYR A 111 1.38 10.02 3.31
N ALA A 112 1.52 9.64 2.04
CA ALA A 112 1.42 10.58 0.94
C ALA A 112 0.01 11.17 0.83
N SER A 113 -0.09 12.45 0.50
CA SER A 113 -1.35 13.17 0.43
C SER A 113 -1.42 13.96 -0.85
N GLY A 114 -2.48 13.80 -1.65
CA GLY A 114 -2.72 14.65 -2.81
C GLY A 114 -2.57 16.14 -2.49
N ALA A 115 -1.90 16.89 -3.37
CA ALA A 115 -1.55 18.30 -3.21
C ALA A 115 -0.58 18.65 -2.07
N ALA A 116 0.07 17.66 -1.43
CA ALA A 116 1.18 17.93 -0.53
C ALA A 116 2.34 18.63 -1.27
N GLY A 117 3.07 19.49 -0.57
CA GLY A 117 4.21 20.20 -1.13
C GLY A 117 5.14 20.72 -0.03
N ILE A 118 6.37 21.06 -0.43
CA ILE A 118 7.42 21.54 0.49
C ILE A 118 7.18 23.00 0.88
N ARG A 119 6.55 23.79 0.00
CA ARG A 119 6.28 25.21 0.21
C ARG A 119 4.85 25.39 0.71
N ASP A 120 4.64 26.37 1.58
CA ASP A 120 3.32 26.68 2.12
C ASP A 120 2.30 27.09 1.05
N GLU A 121 2.76 27.60 -0.11
CA GLU A 121 1.88 27.98 -1.21
C GLU A 121 1.38 26.79 -2.03
N THR A 122 2.06 25.65 -1.99
CA THR A 122 1.73 24.49 -2.81
C THR A 122 0.43 23.86 -2.34
N GLY A 123 -0.46 23.52 -3.29
CA GLY A 123 -1.69 22.80 -2.99
C GLY A 123 -2.80 23.64 -2.35
N ARG A 124 -2.56 24.91 -2.00
CA ARG A 124 -3.58 25.79 -1.38
C ARG A 124 -4.87 25.90 -2.19
N GLN A 125 -4.79 25.86 -3.52
CA GLN A 125 -6.00 25.93 -4.37
C GLN A 125 -6.87 24.67 -4.25
N LEU A 126 -6.26 23.53 -3.92
CA LEU A 126 -6.94 22.23 -3.88
C LEU A 126 -7.40 21.85 -2.48
N VAL A 127 -6.79 22.43 -1.43
CA VAL A 127 -7.10 22.20 -0.02
C VAL A 127 -7.59 23.49 0.65
N PRO A 128 -8.74 24.06 0.23
CA PRO A 128 -9.28 25.25 0.87
C PRO A 128 -9.73 24.87 2.30
N ASN A 129 -9.21 25.59 3.30
CA ASN A 129 -9.61 25.56 4.72
C ASN A 129 -8.86 24.62 5.69
N TYR A 130 -7.81 23.89 5.28
CA TYR A 130 -6.88 23.33 6.26
C TYR A 130 -5.74 24.32 6.49
N SER A 131 -5.81 25.05 7.61
CA SER A 131 -4.76 25.95 8.13
C SER A 131 -3.50 25.21 8.59
N ASP A 132 -3.46 23.91 8.37
CA ASP A 132 -2.40 23.04 8.80
C ASP A 132 -1.56 22.64 7.58
N SER A 133 -0.51 23.43 7.33
CA SER A 133 0.73 23.04 6.65
C SER A 133 1.44 21.84 7.34
N ILE A 134 0.68 20.93 7.97
CA ILE A 134 1.21 19.78 8.72
C ILE A 134 1.94 18.81 7.78
N TYR A 135 1.55 18.74 6.50
CA TYR A 135 2.20 17.86 5.53
C TYR A 135 3.57 18.37 5.03
N ALA A 136 3.79 19.69 4.99
CA ALA A 136 5.07 20.28 4.59
C ALA A 136 6.13 20.13 5.69
N SER A 137 5.72 20.33 6.95
CA SER A 137 6.61 20.25 8.11
C SER A 137 7.05 18.81 8.41
N PHE A 138 6.22 17.82 8.06
CA PHE A 138 6.54 16.40 8.27
C PHE A 138 7.70 15.90 7.43
N PHE A 139 7.84 16.38 6.19
CA PHE A 139 8.90 15.95 5.27
C PHE A 139 10.31 16.30 5.79
N PHE A 140 10.45 17.47 6.43
CA PHE A 140 11.75 17.94 6.93
C PHE A 140 12.18 17.25 8.22
N PHE A 141 11.23 16.93 9.11
CA PHE A 141 11.54 16.25 10.37
C PHE A 141 11.89 14.76 10.16
N PHE A 142 11.28 14.12 9.16
CA PHE A 142 11.47 12.68 8.88
C PHE A 142 12.85 12.35 8.31
N PHE A 143 13.39 13.20 7.43
CA PHE A 143 14.69 12.93 6.78
C PHE A 143 15.85 12.92 7.79
N PHE A 144 15.76 13.71 8.87
CA PHE A 144 16.81 13.82 9.88
C PHE A 144 16.82 12.68 10.92
N PHE A 145 15.66 12.09 11.24
CA PHE A 145 15.57 11.07 12.29
C PHE A 145 15.81 9.64 11.79
N PHE A 146 15.60 9.37 10.50
CA PHE A 146 15.55 8.00 9.97
C PHE A 146 16.89 7.34 9.68
N PHE A 147 17.93 8.12 9.40
CA PHE A 147 19.24 7.53 9.13
C PHE A 147 19.90 6.90 10.37
N PHE A 148 19.41 7.21 11.58
CA PHE A 148 20.06 6.79 12.83
C PHE A 148 19.37 5.65 13.59
N LEU A 149 18.13 5.27 13.28
CA LEU A 149 17.42 4.27 14.09
C LEU A 149 16.53 3.34 13.25
N CYS A 150 17.08 2.25 12.72
CA CYS A 150 16.27 1.05 12.50
C CYS A 150 17.10 -0.25 12.44
N PRO A 151 17.08 -1.05 13.52
CA PRO A 151 16.92 -2.49 13.44
C PRO A 151 15.45 -2.80 13.76
N ALA A 152 14.66 -3.07 12.72
CA ALA A 152 13.29 -3.58 12.80
C ALA A 152 12.24 -2.70 13.53
N CYS A 153 11.79 -1.66 12.84
CA CYS A 153 10.39 -1.22 12.78
C CYS A 153 9.63 -0.91 14.11
N THR A 154 10.34 -0.53 15.19
CA THR A 154 9.71 -0.21 16.49
C THR A 154 9.37 1.28 16.67
N ILE A 155 9.92 2.19 15.86
CA ILE A 155 9.90 3.64 16.14
C ILE A 155 8.86 4.44 15.32
N LEU A 156 8.09 3.80 14.44
CA LEU A 156 7.16 4.49 13.53
C LEU A 156 5.69 4.20 13.79
N GLN A 157 5.36 3.87 15.04
CA GLN A 157 4.01 4.12 15.52
C GLN A 157 3.82 5.63 15.67
N MET A 158 3.62 6.29 14.54
CA MET A 158 2.91 7.57 14.52
C MET A 158 1.48 7.22 14.93
N GLU A 159 1.20 7.37 16.22
CA GLU A 159 -0.04 6.93 16.88
C GLU A 159 -1.27 7.23 16.03
N LYS A 160 -2.02 6.16 15.75
CA LYS A 160 -3.39 6.18 15.24
C LYS A 160 -4.20 5.19 16.06
#